data_AF-A0A7X6TJU9-F1
#
_entry.id   AF-A0A7X6TJU9-F1
#
_cell.length_a   1.000
_cell.length_b   1.000
_cell.length_c   1.000
_cell.angle_alpha   90.00
_cell.angle_beta   90.00
_cell.angle_gamma   90.00
#
_symmetry.space_group_name_H-M   'P 1'
#
loop_
_entity.id
_entity.type
_entity.pdbx_description
1 polymer ?
#
loop_
_entity_poly.entity_id
_entity_poly.type
_entity_poly.pdbx_seq_one_letter_code
_entity_poly.pdbx_strand_id
1 'polypeptide(L)'
;MHPAIRMLLFAVLPALLAGCGGPDRTLFTGTVHPPTDQVAKAFVPAQVDRSCRVFAEVLVHLPADLTGQEIETILFTEAGQRGADLVLIGQSRQGTVNATRFLYYGPEREYPFAERWRGWKFGY
;
A
#
# COMPACT_ATOMS: atom_id res chain seq x y z
N MET A 1 13.27 52.18 -22.31
CA MET A 1 13.87 50.86 -22.05
C MET A 1 13.87 50.65 -20.54
N HIS A 2 12.91 49.90 -20.00
CA HIS A 2 12.68 49.76 -18.55
C HIS A 2 13.27 48.42 -18.04
N PRO A 3 14.29 48.43 -17.17
CA PRO A 3 14.99 47.21 -16.75
C PRO A 3 14.20 46.34 -15.75
N ALA A 4 13.06 46.80 -15.24
CA ALA A 4 12.34 46.13 -14.16
C ALA A 4 11.52 44.89 -14.59
N ILE A 5 11.19 44.75 -15.88
CA ILE A 5 10.31 43.67 -16.37
C ILE A 5 11.06 42.33 -16.56
N ARG A 6 12.39 42.37 -16.64
CA ARG A 6 13.21 41.17 -16.90
C ARG A 6 13.49 40.31 -15.67
N MET A 7 13.23 40.80 -14.46
CA MET A 7 13.62 40.14 -13.22
C MET A 7 12.51 39.27 -12.59
N LEU A 8 11.25 39.45 -13.01
CA LEU A 8 10.10 38.68 -12.52
C LEU A 8 9.95 37.29 -13.19
N LEU A 9 10.60 37.06 -14.33
CA LEU A 9 10.53 35.78 -15.05
C LEU A 9 11.48 34.70 -14.49
N PHE A 10 12.47 35.07 -13.67
CA PHE A 10 13.47 34.12 -13.17
C PHE A 10 13.10 33.42 -11.85
N ALA A 11 12.09 33.91 -11.14
CA ALA A 11 11.68 33.34 -9.85
C ALA A 11 10.53 32.31 -9.94
N VAL A 12 9.84 32.22 -11.08
CA VAL A 12 8.68 31.31 -11.25
C VAL A 12 9.11 29.92 -11.76
N LEU A 13 10.21 29.83 -12.50
CA LEU A 13 10.71 28.57 -13.07
C LEU A 13 11.17 27.51 -12.05
N PRO A 14 11.86 27.84 -10.93
CA PRO A 14 12.30 26.81 -9.99
C PRO A 14 11.17 26.28 -9.09
N ALA A 15 10.05 27.00 -8.95
CA ALA A 15 8.89 26.55 -8.16
C ALA A 15 8.10 25.42 -8.83
N LEU A 16 8.18 25.30 -10.17
CA LEU A 16 7.48 24.25 -10.93
C LEU A 16 8.18 22.88 -10.87
N LEU A 17 9.44 22.83 -10.45
CA LEU A 17 10.24 21.59 -10.37
C LEU A 17 10.23 20.93 -8.99
N ALA A 18 9.69 21.59 -7.96
CA ALA A 18 9.64 21.07 -6.60
C ALA A 18 8.54 20.02 -6.35
N GLY A 19 7.70 19.71 -7.35
CA GLY A 19 6.52 18.84 -7.21
C GLY A 19 6.71 17.37 -7.59
N CYS A 20 7.90 16.92 -8.01
CA CYS A 20 8.11 15.55 -8.52
C CYS A 20 8.39 14.50 -7.43
N GLY A 21 7.89 14.69 -6.21
CA GLY A 21 7.88 13.65 -5.17
C GLY A 21 6.57 12.88 -5.23
N GLY A 22 6.57 11.64 -5.73
CA GLY A 22 5.42 10.76 -5.56
C GLY A 22 5.11 10.53 -4.08
N PRO A 23 3.86 10.18 -3.72
CA PRO A 23 3.49 9.93 -2.33
C PRO A 23 4.35 8.80 -1.73
N ASP A 24 4.85 9.01 -0.51
CA ASP A 24 5.55 7.97 0.23
C ASP A 24 4.58 6.87 0.60
N ARG A 25 4.78 5.69 0.01
CA ARG A 25 3.93 4.52 0.19
C ARG A 25 4.34 3.65 1.37
N THR A 26 5.46 3.94 2.03
CA THR A 26 5.91 3.17 3.20
C THR A 26 5.15 3.53 4.48
N LEU A 27 4.41 4.64 4.46
CA LEU A 27 3.58 5.09 5.55
C LEU A 27 2.13 4.64 5.34
N PHE A 28 1.55 4.00 6.36
CA PHE A 28 0.13 3.69 6.37
C PHE A 28 -0.68 4.96 6.68
N THR A 29 -1.57 5.35 5.76
CA THR A 29 -2.44 6.53 5.90
C THR A 29 -3.93 6.20 5.87
N GLY A 30 -4.29 4.92 5.96
CA GLY A 30 -5.68 4.45 5.95
C GLY A 30 -6.37 4.62 7.31
N THR A 31 -7.62 4.18 7.40
CA THR A 31 -8.34 4.10 8.68
C THR A 31 -7.59 3.16 9.62
N VAL A 32 -7.40 3.59 10.86
CA VAL A 32 -6.80 2.76 11.92
C VAL A 32 -7.92 2.01 12.64
N HIS A 33 -7.81 0.70 12.67
CA HIS A 33 -8.66 -0.19 13.47
C HIS A 33 -7.90 -0.67 14.71
N PRO A 34 -8.60 -1.11 15.78
CA PRO A 34 -7.97 -1.75 16.92
C PRO A 34 -7.14 -2.97 16.47
N PRO A 35 -5.91 -3.15 16.98
CA PRO A 35 -5.12 -4.33 16.66
C PRO A 35 -5.82 -5.65 17.01
N THR A 36 -5.51 -6.70 16.26
CA THR A 36 -6.03 -8.06 16.48
C THR A 36 -4.94 -9.11 16.30
N ASP A 37 -5.01 -10.18 17.10
CA ASP A 37 -4.14 -11.36 16.98
C ASP A 37 -4.76 -12.46 16.10
N GLN A 38 -5.99 -12.26 15.62
CA GLN A 38 -6.74 -13.23 14.82
C GLN A 38 -6.90 -12.71 13.39
N VAL A 39 -5.93 -13.04 12.54
CA VAL A 39 -5.94 -12.69 11.12
C VAL A 39 -6.21 -13.94 10.28
N ALA A 40 -7.36 -13.97 9.62
CA ALA A 40 -7.70 -15.04 8.69
C ALA A 40 -6.92 -14.91 7.37
N LYS A 41 -6.64 -16.06 6.74
CA LYS A 41 -5.95 -16.14 5.45
C LYS A 41 -6.93 -16.48 4.33
N ALA A 42 -6.90 -15.73 3.24
CA ALA A 42 -7.57 -16.08 1.99
C ALA A 42 -6.59 -16.01 0.81
N PHE A 43 -6.73 -16.90 -0.16
CA PHE A 43 -5.96 -16.89 -1.41
C PHE A 43 -6.83 -16.66 -2.64
N VAL A 44 -8.14 -16.85 -2.50
CA VAL A 44 -9.10 -16.56 -3.57
C VAL A 44 -10.22 -15.65 -3.05
N PRO A 45 -10.73 -14.73 -3.88
CA PRO A 45 -11.77 -13.78 -3.49
C PRO A 45 -13.03 -14.43 -2.90
N ALA A 46 -13.38 -15.63 -3.36
CA ALA A 46 -14.55 -16.36 -2.89
C ALA A 46 -14.47 -16.81 -1.42
N GLN A 47 -13.27 -16.77 -0.81
CA GLN A 47 -13.07 -17.05 0.62
C GLN A 47 -13.31 -15.82 1.51
N VAL A 48 -13.44 -14.63 0.92
CA VAL A 48 -13.65 -13.39 1.67
C VAL A 48 -15.14 -13.23 1.94
N ASP A 49 -15.51 -13.00 3.20
CA ASP A 49 -16.89 -12.75 3.57
C ASP A 49 -17.41 -11.48 2.88
N ARG A 50 -18.68 -11.51 2.45
CA ARG A 50 -19.27 -10.39 1.69
C ARG A 50 -19.41 -9.12 2.50
N SER A 51 -19.42 -9.21 3.84
CA SER A 51 -19.45 -8.07 4.75
C SER A 51 -18.09 -7.39 4.95
N CYS A 52 -16.99 -8.03 4.53
CA CYS A 52 -15.66 -7.46 4.68
C CYS A 52 -15.51 -6.12 3.97
N ARG A 53 -14.77 -5.21 4.60
CA ARG A 53 -14.38 -3.92 4.04
C ARG A 53 -12.88 -3.93 3.73
N VAL A 54 -12.50 -3.39 2.58
CA VAL A 54 -11.10 -3.18 2.24
C VAL A 54 -10.68 -1.82 2.77
N PHE A 55 -9.71 -1.80 3.68
CA PHE A 55 -9.13 -0.57 4.23
C PHE A 55 -7.63 -0.43 3.93
N ALA A 56 -6.99 -1.48 3.39
CA ALA A 56 -5.61 -1.47 2.92
C ALA A 56 -5.44 -2.31 1.64
N GLU A 57 -4.76 -1.75 0.64
CA GLU A 57 -4.25 -2.41 -0.56
C GLU A 57 -2.72 -2.33 -0.47
N VAL A 58 -2.07 -3.48 -0.31
CA VAL A 58 -0.66 -3.54 0.08
C VAL A 58 0.16 -4.36 -0.90
N LEU A 59 1.28 -3.82 -1.35
CA LEU A 59 2.35 -4.58 -2.00
C LEU A 59 3.45 -4.80 -0.99
N VAL A 60 3.92 -6.04 -0.86
CA VAL A 60 4.97 -6.39 0.10
C VAL A 60 6.19 -6.89 -0.66
N HIS A 61 7.35 -6.31 -0.35
CA HIS A 61 8.64 -6.86 -0.72
C HIS A 61 9.16 -7.70 0.43
N LEU A 62 9.69 -8.87 0.14
CA LEU A 62 10.20 -9.84 1.11
C LEU A 62 11.55 -10.38 0.60
N PRO A 63 12.55 -10.54 1.47
CA PRO A 63 13.78 -11.25 1.13
C PRO A 63 13.50 -12.68 0.64
N ALA A 64 14.32 -13.16 -0.29
CA ALA A 64 14.11 -14.45 -0.95
C ALA A 64 14.49 -15.67 -0.09
N ASP A 65 15.21 -15.45 1.00
CA ASP A 65 15.68 -16.46 1.94
C ASP A 65 14.66 -16.81 3.03
N LEU A 66 13.50 -16.15 3.04
CA LEU A 66 12.43 -16.44 3.99
C LEU A 66 11.67 -17.73 3.65
N THR A 67 11.36 -18.49 4.69
CA THR A 67 10.43 -19.61 4.62
C THR A 67 8.98 -19.12 4.52
N GLY A 68 8.08 -20.00 4.06
CA GLY A 68 6.64 -19.68 4.01
C GLY A 68 6.06 -19.29 5.37
N GLN A 69 6.54 -19.90 6.46
CA GLN A 69 6.08 -19.59 7.82
C GLN A 69 6.55 -18.20 8.27
N GLU A 70 7.78 -17.81 7.95
CA GLU A 70 8.29 -16.47 8.24
C GLU A 70 7.54 -15.41 7.44
N ILE A 71 7.28 -15.68 6.16
CA ILE A 71 6.45 -14.81 5.31
C ILE A 71 5.07 -14.63 5.94
N GLU A 72 4.39 -15.72 6.30
CA GLU A 72 3.07 -15.67 6.92
C GLU A 72 3.08 -14.86 8.23
N THR A 73 4.08 -15.11 9.08
CA THR A 73 4.25 -14.39 10.36
C THR A 73 4.42 -12.89 10.13
N ILE A 74 5.27 -12.49 9.18
CA ILE A 74 5.52 -11.09 8.84
C ILE A 74 4.24 -10.41 8.35
N LEU A 75 3.54 -11.05 7.40
CA LEU A 75 2.31 -10.51 6.83
C LEU A 75 1.21 -10.34 7.88
N PHE A 76 1.03 -11.34 8.75
CA PHE A 76 -0.08 -11.35 9.69
C PHE A 76 0.19 -10.51 10.93
N THR A 77 1.45 -10.39 11.34
CA THR A 77 1.84 -9.41 12.37
C THR A 77 1.53 -8.00 11.88
N GLU A 78 1.95 -7.64 10.67
CA GLU A 78 1.66 -6.31 10.11
C GLU A 78 0.14 -6.10 9.97
N ALA A 79 -0.58 -7.04 9.37
CA ALA A 79 -2.02 -6.93 9.17
C ALA A 79 -2.79 -6.82 10.49
N GLY A 80 -2.44 -7.64 11.48
CA GLY A 80 -3.03 -7.62 12.83
C GLY A 80 -2.76 -6.30 13.56
N GLN A 81 -1.55 -5.75 13.45
CA GLN A 81 -1.22 -4.42 13.99
C GLN A 81 -2.05 -3.29 13.36
N ARG A 82 -2.52 -3.46 12.12
CA ARG A 82 -3.44 -2.53 11.46
C ARG A 82 -4.92 -2.83 11.72
N GLY A 83 -5.23 -3.88 12.47
CA GLY A 83 -6.59 -4.30 12.81
C GLY A 83 -7.31 -5.02 11.67
N ALA A 84 -6.58 -5.74 10.81
CA ALA A 84 -7.19 -6.56 9.78
C ALA A 84 -7.65 -7.91 10.34
N ASP A 85 -8.93 -8.23 10.20
CA ASP A 85 -9.47 -9.57 10.51
C ASP A 85 -9.11 -10.61 9.44
N LEU A 86 -8.76 -10.17 8.22
CA LEU A 86 -8.46 -11.05 7.10
C LEU A 86 -7.44 -10.43 6.14
N VAL A 87 -6.52 -11.25 5.63
CA VAL A 87 -5.64 -10.91 4.51
C VAL A 87 -5.99 -11.78 3.31
N LEU A 88 -6.41 -11.14 2.22
CA LEU A 88 -6.47 -11.77 0.91
C LEU A 88 -5.08 -11.67 0.28
N ILE A 89 -4.43 -12.80 0.04
CA ILE A 89 -3.10 -12.90 -0.55
C ILE A 89 -3.24 -13.07 -2.06
N GLY A 90 -2.50 -12.25 -2.80
CA GLY A 90 -2.54 -12.19 -4.26
C GLY A 90 -1.41 -12.91 -4.95
N GLN A 91 -1.03 -12.36 -6.10
CA GLN A 91 0.08 -12.83 -6.90
C GLN A 91 1.41 -12.49 -6.23
N SER A 92 2.43 -13.31 -6.52
CA SER A 92 3.81 -13.06 -6.12
C SER A 92 4.74 -13.20 -7.32
N ARG A 93 5.89 -12.53 -7.26
CA ARG A 93 6.96 -12.65 -8.24
C ARG A 93 8.30 -12.61 -7.52
N GLN A 94 9.29 -13.25 -8.12
CA GLN A 94 10.67 -13.13 -7.67
C GLN A 94 11.31 -11.86 -8.24
N GLY A 95 12.14 -11.22 -7.44
CA GLY A 95 12.91 -10.05 -7.82
C GLY A 95 14.04 -9.81 -6.83
N THR A 96 14.95 -8.90 -7.17
CA THR A 96 16.08 -8.55 -6.30
C THR A 96 15.63 -7.55 -5.25
N VAL A 97 15.22 -8.05 -4.09
CA VAL A 97 14.82 -7.26 -2.92
C VAL A 97 15.60 -7.70 -1.70
N ASN A 98 16.25 -6.74 -1.03
CA ASN A 98 17.17 -7.01 0.07
C ASN A 98 16.56 -6.79 1.45
N ALA A 99 15.33 -6.27 1.52
CA ALA A 99 14.69 -5.92 2.77
C ALA A 99 13.17 -6.01 2.65
N THR A 100 12.52 -6.36 3.77
CA THR A 100 11.08 -6.32 3.89
C THR A 100 10.57 -4.88 3.79
N ARG A 101 9.59 -4.64 2.93
CA ARG A 101 8.92 -3.33 2.83
C ARG A 101 7.44 -3.53 2.53
N PHE A 102 6.60 -2.82 3.27
CA PHE A 102 5.17 -2.71 2.99
C PHE A 102 4.92 -1.40 2.27
N LEU A 103 4.19 -1.47 1.15
CA LEU A 103 3.82 -0.32 0.33
C LEU A 103 2.29 -0.24 0.27
N TYR A 104 1.71 0.79 0.88
CA TYR A 104 0.26 0.98 1.01
C TYR A 104 -0.26 1.88 -0.10
N TYR A 105 -1.06 1.32 -1.00
CA TYR A 105 -1.57 2.02 -2.18
C TYR A 105 -2.97 2.61 -1.98
N GLY A 106 -3.59 2.38 -0.82
CA GLY A 106 -4.90 2.88 -0.47
C GLY A 106 -5.74 1.79 0.20
N PRO A 107 -7.07 1.84 0.08
CA PRO A 107 -7.83 2.99 -0.39
C PRO A 107 -7.80 4.14 0.63
N GLU A 108 -7.99 5.38 0.18
CA GLU A 108 -8.15 6.54 1.09
C GLU A 108 -9.40 6.43 1.97
N ARG A 109 -10.42 5.72 1.48
CA ARG A 109 -11.65 5.41 2.20
C ARG A 109 -12.00 3.96 1.99
N GLU A 110 -12.36 3.32 3.08
CA GLU A 110 -12.78 1.93 3.04
C GLU A 110 -13.96 1.70 2.12
N TYR A 111 -14.01 0.50 1.56
CA TYR A 111 -15.13 0.11 0.71
C TYR A 111 -15.56 -1.35 0.94
N PRO A 112 -16.84 -1.68 0.69
CA PRO A 112 -17.30 -3.07 0.75
C PRO A 112 -16.60 -3.92 -0.31
N PHE A 113 -15.94 -5.00 0.11
CA PHE A 113 -15.18 -5.88 -0.77
C PHE A 113 -16.06 -6.41 -1.92
N ALA A 114 -17.24 -6.92 -1.59
CA ALA A 114 -18.19 -7.50 -2.53
C ALA A 114 -18.66 -6.53 -3.62
N GLU A 115 -18.65 -5.22 -3.34
CA GLU A 115 -19.18 -4.21 -4.27
C GLU A 115 -18.11 -3.61 -5.16
N ARG A 116 -16.91 -3.36 -4.62
CA ARG A 116 -15.91 -2.51 -5.28
C ARG A 116 -14.57 -3.18 -5.56
N TRP A 117 -14.29 -4.36 -5.00
CA TRP A 117 -13.09 -5.11 -5.37
C TRP A 117 -13.21 -5.62 -6.82
N ARG A 118 -12.16 -5.45 -7.62
CA ARG A 118 -12.14 -5.75 -9.07
C ARG A 118 -10.85 -6.43 -9.51
N GLY A 119 -10.21 -7.19 -8.62
CA GLY A 119 -8.92 -7.78 -8.88
C GLY A 119 -7.75 -7.00 -8.29
N TRP A 120 -6.56 -7.56 -8.47
CA TRP A 120 -5.30 -6.94 -8.10
C TRP A 120 -4.98 -5.77 -9.03
N LYS A 121 -4.61 -4.63 -8.45
CA LYS A 121 -4.20 -3.43 -9.20
C LYS A 121 -2.68 -3.22 -9.20
N PHE A 122 -1.98 -3.86 -8.26
CA PHE A 122 -0.56 -3.70 -8.00
C PHE A 122 0.12 -5.07 -7.98
N GLY A 123 1.39 -5.14 -8.35
CA GLY A 123 2.18 -6.38 -8.34
C GLY A 123 2.34 -7.08 -9.69
N TYR A 124 1.89 -6.48 -10.80
CA TYR A 124 2.19 -6.91 -12.18
C TYR A 124 3.61 -6.57 -12.58
#